data_AF-A0A813K1Z1-F1
#
_entry.id   AF-A0A813K1Z1-F1
#
_cell.length_a   1.000
_cell.length_b   1.000
_cell.length_c   1.000
_cell.angle_alpha   90.00
_cell.angle_beta   90.00
_cell.angle_gamma   90.00
#
_symmetry.space_group_name_H-M   'P 1'
#
loop_
_entity.id
_entity.type
_entity.pdbx_description
1 polymer ?
#
loop_
_entity_poly.entity_id
_entity_poly.type
_entity_poly.pdbx_seq_one_letter_code
_entity_poly.pdbx_strand_id
1 'polypeptide(L)'
;MLRAAVPCRRFVTPSAPLGRAVEARSTPVRVRAVAAGCLRTPGCSRSLFGGRGAAVLRAAPCCRAAFSTTGKDRSCQPPFGSAQSLREACRSGSFAFPTAGHAAGHVQANLVILPKSYADDFRRFCANNAAACPLLEFTEPGIFEAVKLAPGSDLRKDLPKYHVWKHGLMAEERTDVTDLWQDDMQAFLLGCSFTWEDLLGAVQLTPRHVQENRNVPMFNTNIKLKGAGPFQGHMVVSMRPYKPGEVGRVADITGEYPAAHGRPVQIGEPAAIGINDVRTPDYGQSVTVQEGEVPVFWACGVTPQNALRNAKLPLVITHAPGHMLVADTLNEELKSWRVPGVWSARPDAE
;
A
#
# COMPACT_ATOMS: atom_id res chain seq x y z
N MET A 1 -52.41 5.92 -34.15
CA MET A 1 -52.42 6.59 -35.46
C MET A 1 -51.01 6.59 -36.03
N LEU A 2 -50.90 6.34 -37.33
CA LEU A 2 -49.70 5.93 -38.07
C LEU A 2 -48.55 6.95 -38.14
N ARG A 3 -47.34 6.41 -38.31
CA ARG A 3 -46.28 6.69 -39.32
C ARG A 3 -44.90 6.73 -38.65
N ALA A 4 -43.80 6.22 -39.20
CA ALA A 4 -43.50 5.36 -40.35
C ALA A 4 -42.04 4.90 -40.19
N ALA A 5 -41.72 3.70 -40.66
CA ALA A 5 -40.37 3.14 -40.72
C ALA A 5 -39.63 3.56 -42.00
N VAL A 6 -38.29 3.70 -41.96
CA VAL A 6 -37.37 3.35 -43.07
C VAL A 6 -35.99 2.94 -42.48
N PRO A 7 -35.35 1.84 -42.96
CA PRO A 7 -34.11 1.24 -42.42
C PRO A 7 -32.87 1.36 -43.35
N CYS A 8 -31.82 0.57 -43.04
CA CYS A 8 -30.55 0.30 -43.76
C CYS A 8 -29.36 1.24 -43.43
N ARG A 9 -28.12 0.76 -43.23
CA ARG A 9 -27.39 -0.20 -44.08
C ARG A 9 -26.41 -1.10 -43.29
N ARG A 10 -26.40 -2.37 -43.71
CA ARG A 10 -25.31 -3.33 -43.52
C ARG A 10 -24.10 -2.87 -44.34
N PHE A 11 -22.89 -2.97 -43.76
CA PHE A 11 -21.65 -3.05 -44.51
C PHE A 11 -21.17 -4.51 -44.52
N VAL A 12 -21.07 -5.05 -45.72
CA VAL A 12 -20.42 -6.33 -46.08
C VAL A 12 -19.37 -5.96 -47.11
N THR A 13 -18.11 -6.36 -46.90
CA THR A 13 -17.05 -6.55 -47.91
C THR A 13 -15.87 -7.29 -47.25
N PRO A 14 -14.98 -7.97 -47.99
CA PRO A 14 -15.16 -9.33 -48.50
C PRO A 14 -14.08 -10.29 -47.97
N SER A 15 -14.31 -11.59 -48.17
CA SER A 15 -13.39 -12.69 -47.89
C SER A 15 -12.44 -13.00 -49.07
N ALA A 16 -11.30 -13.62 -48.71
CA ALA A 16 -10.38 -14.47 -49.49
C ALA A 16 -9.10 -13.82 -50.10
N PRO A 17 -7.99 -14.58 -50.32
CA PRO A 17 -7.84 -16.04 -50.21
C PRO A 17 -6.66 -16.58 -49.37
N LEU A 18 -6.76 -17.88 -49.13
CA LEU A 18 -5.76 -18.80 -48.59
C LEU A 18 -4.41 -18.75 -49.37
N GLY A 19 -3.31 -18.63 -48.62
CA GLY A 19 -1.94 -18.78 -49.10
C GLY A 19 -1.19 -19.83 -48.29
N ARG A 20 -0.98 -20.98 -48.95
CA ARG A 20 -0.08 -22.12 -48.69
C ARG A 20 0.78 -22.18 -47.42
N ALA A 21 0.64 -23.34 -46.77
CA ALA A 21 1.60 -23.96 -45.87
C ALA A 21 3.01 -24.08 -46.49
N VAL A 22 4.02 -23.78 -45.68
CA VAL A 22 5.40 -24.24 -45.88
C VAL A 22 5.81 -24.95 -44.59
N GLU A 23 6.00 -26.26 -44.70
CA GLU A 23 6.68 -27.07 -43.69
C GLU A 23 8.13 -26.61 -43.55
N ALA A 24 8.57 -26.36 -42.31
CA ALA A 24 9.98 -26.36 -41.96
C ALA A 24 10.20 -27.37 -40.84
N ARG A 25 10.70 -28.55 -41.23
CA ARG A 25 11.17 -29.59 -40.30
C ARG A 25 12.56 -29.23 -39.76
N SER A 26 12.66 -29.32 -38.44
CA SER A 26 13.77 -29.84 -37.62
C SER A 26 15.20 -29.33 -37.83
N THR A 27 15.79 -28.80 -36.76
CA THR A 27 17.02 -29.35 -36.15
C THR A 27 17.15 -28.88 -34.69
N PRO A 28 17.40 -29.78 -33.71
CA PRO A 28 17.63 -29.40 -32.33
C PRO A 28 19.10 -29.00 -32.11
N VAL A 29 19.34 -27.76 -31.69
CA VAL A 29 20.65 -27.30 -31.24
C VAL A 29 20.90 -27.83 -29.82
N ARG A 30 21.87 -28.73 -29.69
CA ARG A 30 22.44 -29.15 -28.39
C ARG A 30 23.18 -27.98 -27.76
N VAL A 31 22.63 -27.39 -26.70
CA VAL A 31 23.39 -26.50 -25.81
C VAL A 31 24.20 -27.39 -24.85
N ARG A 32 25.53 -27.37 -25.00
CA ARG A 32 26.46 -27.96 -24.03
C ARG A 32 26.42 -27.12 -22.74
N ALA A 33 26.12 -27.77 -21.63
CA ALA A 33 26.37 -27.24 -20.30
C ALA A 33 27.89 -27.06 -20.11
N VAL A 34 28.33 -25.81 -19.92
CA VAL A 34 29.68 -25.50 -19.44
C VAL A 34 29.58 -25.38 -17.93
N ALA A 35 30.14 -26.38 -17.24
CA ALA A 35 30.33 -26.35 -15.79
C ALA A 35 31.42 -25.31 -15.47
N ALA A 36 31.03 -24.20 -14.84
CA ALA A 36 31.98 -23.28 -14.23
C ALA A 36 32.47 -23.88 -12.91
N GLY A 37 33.75 -24.23 -12.87
CA GLY A 37 34.42 -24.80 -11.71
C GLY A 37 34.57 -23.79 -10.56
N CYS A 38 34.27 -24.26 -9.35
CA CYS A 38 34.65 -23.59 -8.11
C CYS A 38 36.18 -23.54 -7.98
N LEU A 39 36.72 -22.32 -7.90
CA LEU A 39 38.09 -22.06 -7.46
C LEU A 39 38.21 -22.40 -5.97
N ARG A 40 39.09 -23.36 -5.65
CA ARG A 40 39.56 -23.66 -4.30
C ARG A 40 40.76 -22.76 -3.98
N THR A 41 40.77 -22.16 -2.79
CA THR A 41 41.99 -21.69 -2.11
C THR A 41 42.32 -22.62 -0.94
N PRO A 42 43.60 -22.93 -0.66
CA PRO A 42 44.02 -23.99 0.26
C PRO A 42 44.35 -23.48 1.67
N GLY A 43 44.19 -24.33 2.68
CA GLY A 43 44.69 -24.06 4.03
C GLY A 43 44.52 -25.21 5.04
N CYS A 44 45.66 -25.75 5.49
CA CYS A 44 45.92 -26.49 6.74
C CYS A 44 45.40 -27.94 6.97
N SER A 45 46.34 -28.86 6.69
CA SER A 45 46.91 -29.87 7.60
C SER A 45 46.04 -30.89 8.38
N ARG A 46 46.17 -32.15 7.90
CA ARG A 46 46.36 -33.44 8.60
C ARG A 46 45.96 -33.59 10.08
N SER A 47 45.12 -34.60 10.34
CA SER A 47 45.39 -35.65 11.34
C SER A 47 44.65 -36.97 10.99
N LEU A 48 45.31 -38.08 11.29
CA LEU A 48 45.00 -39.48 10.98
C LEU A 48 43.98 -40.13 11.96
N PHE A 49 43.67 -41.42 11.69
CA PHE A 49 42.76 -42.40 12.32
C PHE A 49 41.36 -42.46 11.67
N GLY A 50 40.81 -43.58 11.18
CA GLY A 50 41.16 -45.00 11.23
C GLY A 50 39.87 -45.80 11.43
N GLY A 51 39.54 -46.76 10.56
CA GLY A 51 38.61 -47.85 10.88
C GLY A 51 37.21 -47.88 10.22
N ARG A 52 37.06 -48.90 9.37
CA ARG A 52 35.90 -49.52 8.69
C ARG A 52 34.50 -49.44 9.34
N GLY A 53 33.47 -49.34 8.49
CA GLY A 53 32.10 -49.78 8.79
C GLY A 53 31.06 -49.27 7.78
N ALA A 54 30.44 -50.16 7.01
CA ALA A 54 29.38 -49.84 6.05
C ALA A 54 28.01 -49.80 6.74
N ALA A 55 27.20 -48.77 6.45
CA ALA A 55 25.74 -48.84 6.53
C ALA A 55 25.10 -47.69 5.71
N VAL A 56 24.25 -48.07 4.75
CA VAL A 56 23.36 -47.19 4.00
C VAL A 56 22.16 -46.88 4.89
N LEU A 57 21.86 -45.60 5.14
CA LEU A 57 20.51 -45.15 5.54
C LEU A 57 20.33 -43.63 5.27
N ARG A 58 19.41 -43.38 4.35
CA ARG A 58 18.68 -42.15 3.96
C ARG A 58 19.02 -40.83 4.69
N ALA A 59 19.48 -39.85 3.91
CA ALA A 59 19.63 -38.47 4.32
C ALA A 59 18.28 -37.72 4.34
N ALA A 60 17.88 -37.22 5.51
CA ALA A 60 17.04 -36.04 5.66
C ALA A 60 17.97 -34.84 5.90
N PRO A 61 17.77 -33.65 5.28
CA PRO A 61 18.59 -32.50 5.61
C PRO A 61 18.12 -31.91 6.93
N CYS A 62 18.88 -32.23 7.97
CA CYS A 62 18.88 -31.60 9.27
C CYS A 62 19.25 -30.12 9.11
N CYS A 63 18.35 -29.22 9.52
CA CYS A 63 18.70 -27.85 9.90
C CYS A 63 19.77 -27.91 11.00
N ARG A 64 21.03 -27.63 10.66
CA ARG A 64 22.05 -27.30 11.65
C ARG A 64 22.21 -25.79 11.70
N ALA A 65 21.66 -25.23 12.77
CA ALA A 65 21.94 -23.89 13.22
C ALA A 65 23.44 -23.77 13.53
N ALA A 66 24.12 -22.85 12.84
CA ALA A 66 25.38 -22.27 13.29
C ALA A 66 25.05 -20.91 13.90
N PHE A 67 25.11 -20.83 15.23
CA PHE A 67 25.09 -19.57 15.95
C PHE A 67 26.38 -18.81 15.59
N SER A 68 26.23 -17.74 14.82
CA SER A 68 27.22 -16.67 14.69
C SER A 68 26.62 -15.42 15.30
N THR A 69 27.19 -14.98 16.42
CA THR A 69 26.92 -13.70 17.05
C THR A 69 27.69 -12.61 16.30
N THR A 70 27.06 -11.96 15.33
CA THR A 70 27.36 -10.59 14.85
C THR A 70 26.40 -10.21 13.72
N GLY A 71 25.65 -9.12 13.90
CA GLY A 71 24.85 -8.46 12.84
C GLY A 71 23.50 -9.09 12.50
N LYS A 72 22.46 -8.85 13.33
CA LYS A 72 21.07 -9.09 12.91
C LYS A 72 20.67 -8.02 11.90
N ASP A 73 20.70 -8.36 10.62
CA ASP A 73 19.76 -7.80 9.66
C ASP A 73 18.35 -8.21 10.13
N ARG A 74 17.62 -7.28 10.77
CA ARG A 74 16.31 -7.56 11.39
C ARG A 74 15.16 -7.58 10.38
N SER A 75 15.46 -7.60 9.08
CA SER A 75 14.50 -7.55 7.97
C SER A 75 13.70 -8.85 7.75
N CYS A 76 13.98 -9.93 8.49
CA CYS A 76 13.33 -11.24 8.27
C CYS A 76 12.64 -11.79 9.52
N GLN A 77 11.73 -11.03 10.15
CA GLN A 77 10.73 -11.70 11.00
C GLN A 77 9.70 -12.39 10.11
N PRO A 78 9.28 -13.63 10.43
CA PRO A 78 8.23 -14.29 9.67
C PRO A 78 6.95 -13.43 9.73
N PRO A 79 6.16 -13.40 8.64
CA PRO A 79 4.93 -12.61 8.63
C PRO A 79 3.99 -13.10 9.73
N PHE A 80 3.28 -12.16 10.36
CA PHE A 80 2.25 -12.51 11.34
C PHE A 80 1.06 -13.11 10.60
N GLY A 81 0.54 -14.22 11.11
CA GLY A 81 -0.58 -14.94 10.49
C GLY A 81 -1.95 -14.29 10.74
N SER A 82 -2.07 -13.44 11.76
CA SER A 82 -3.31 -12.72 12.09
C SER A 82 -3.05 -11.27 12.49
N ALA A 83 -4.03 -10.40 12.23
CA ALA A 83 -3.99 -9.00 12.61
C ALA A 83 -3.83 -8.82 14.14
N GLN A 84 -4.58 -9.61 14.93
CA GLN A 84 -4.47 -9.61 16.38
C GLN A 84 -3.04 -9.89 16.87
N SER A 85 -2.38 -10.94 16.35
CA SER A 85 -1.02 -11.29 16.79
C SER A 85 0.01 -10.20 16.48
N LEU A 86 -0.16 -9.50 15.36
CA LEU A 86 0.67 -8.36 15.01
C LEU A 86 0.42 -7.18 15.97
N ARG A 87 -0.84 -6.85 16.29
CA ARG A 87 -1.16 -5.79 17.25
C ARG A 87 -0.59 -6.11 18.64
N GLU A 88 -0.66 -7.36 19.10
CA GLU A 88 -0.05 -7.80 20.35
C GLU A 88 1.49 -7.67 20.33
N ALA A 89 2.13 -7.95 19.19
CA ALA A 89 3.57 -7.75 19.01
C ALA A 89 3.95 -6.25 19.03
N CYS A 90 3.15 -5.38 18.42
CA CYS A 90 3.31 -3.93 18.50
C CYS A 90 3.15 -3.44 19.95
N ARG A 91 2.07 -3.85 20.61
CA ARG A 91 1.73 -3.51 21.99
C ARG A 91 2.82 -3.88 23.00
N SER A 92 3.50 -5.01 22.78
CA SER A 92 4.62 -5.46 23.61
C SER A 92 5.96 -4.82 23.25
N GLY A 93 6.02 -4.02 22.18
CA GLY A 93 7.25 -3.43 21.64
C GLY A 93 8.17 -4.44 20.94
N SER A 94 7.71 -5.68 20.72
CA SER A 94 8.49 -6.72 20.05
C SER A 94 8.52 -6.56 18.53
N PHE A 95 7.59 -5.77 17.97
CA PHE A 95 7.53 -5.40 16.57
C PHE A 95 7.39 -3.88 16.39
N ALA A 96 8.31 -3.27 15.62
CA ALA A 96 8.34 -1.84 15.33
C ALA A 96 8.75 -1.55 13.87
N PHE A 97 8.49 -2.50 12.98
CA PHE A 97 8.86 -2.45 11.55
C PHE A 97 7.62 -2.15 10.67
N PRO A 98 7.79 -1.90 9.36
CA PRO A 98 6.66 -1.67 8.47
C PRO A 98 5.65 -2.82 8.48
N THR A 99 4.35 -2.50 8.38
CA THR A 99 3.24 -3.45 8.46
C THR A 99 2.91 -4.13 7.13
N ALA A 100 3.56 -3.73 6.04
CA ALA A 100 3.40 -4.35 4.73
C ALA A 100 3.78 -5.84 4.77
N GLY A 101 2.95 -6.71 4.19
CA GLY A 101 3.22 -8.16 4.12
C GLY A 101 2.89 -8.95 5.39
N HIS A 102 2.43 -8.31 6.47
CA HIS A 102 1.92 -9.00 7.66
C HIS A 102 0.39 -9.09 7.62
N ALA A 103 -0.17 -10.19 8.14
CA ALA A 103 -1.61 -10.47 8.17
C ALA A 103 -2.30 -10.25 6.83
N ALA A 104 -1.85 -10.97 5.79
CA ALA A 104 -2.36 -10.85 4.43
C ALA A 104 -3.89 -10.90 4.35
N GLY A 105 -4.48 -10.09 3.48
CA GLY A 105 -5.92 -9.99 3.28
C GLY A 105 -6.67 -9.14 4.33
N HIS A 106 -6.00 -8.64 5.36
CA HIS A 106 -6.61 -7.74 6.35
C HIS A 106 -6.45 -6.26 5.96
N VAL A 107 -7.41 -5.45 6.38
CA VAL A 107 -7.40 -4.00 6.17
C VAL A 107 -6.25 -3.37 6.95
N GLN A 108 -5.52 -2.47 6.30
CA GLN A 108 -4.58 -1.57 6.97
C GLN A 108 -5.16 -0.15 6.99
N ALA A 109 -5.22 0.46 8.17
CA ALA A 109 -5.80 1.77 8.38
C ALA A 109 -4.75 2.79 8.85
N ASN A 110 -4.79 3.96 8.25
CA ASN A 110 -4.03 5.14 8.67
C ASN A 110 -4.68 5.72 9.93
N LEU A 111 -3.86 6.10 10.92
CA LEU A 111 -4.34 6.69 12.18
C LEU A 111 -4.07 8.20 12.25
N VAL A 112 -5.06 8.94 12.76
CA VAL A 112 -4.95 10.33 13.25
C VAL A 112 -5.64 10.42 14.62
N ILE A 113 -4.99 11.00 15.62
CA ILE A 113 -5.53 11.28 16.95
C ILE A 113 -5.41 12.78 17.21
N LEU A 114 -6.51 13.41 17.62
CA LEU A 114 -6.57 14.84 17.88
C LEU A 114 -7.60 15.18 18.97
N PRO A 115 -7.51 16.37 19.61
CA PRO A 115 -8.47 16.80 20.63
C PRO A 115 -9.89 16.97 20.09
N LYS A 116 -10.90 16.69 20.91
CA LYS A 116 -12.33 16.81 20.56
C LYS A 116 -12.70 18.15 19.97
N SER A 117 -12.06 19.24 20.39
CA SER A 117 -12.34 20.59 19.87
C SER A 117 -12.15 20.72 18.35
N TYR A 118 -11.37 19.84 17.72
CA TYR A 118 -11.12 19.84 16.28
C TYR A 118 -11.75 18.64 15.54
N ALA A 119 -12.38 17.71 16.28
CA ALA A 119 -12.90 16.47 15.72
C ALA A 119 -14.01 16.69 14.68
N ASP A 120 -14.95 17.59 14.94
CA ASP A 120 -16.05 17.86 14.02
C ASP A 120 -15.58 18.50 12.71
N ASP A 121 -14.60 19.40 12.80
CA ASP A 121 -13.94 19.97 11.63
C ASP A 121 -13.21 18.89 10.83
N PHE A 122 -12.52 17.97 11.50
CA PHE A 122 -11.81 16.89 10.82
C PHE A 122 -12.78 15.91 10.15
N ARG A 123 -13.90 15.56 10.79
CA ARG A 123 -14.95 14.72 10.17
C ARG A 123 -15.53 15.39 8.93
N ARG A 124 -15.85 16.69 9.00
CA ARG A 124 -16.30 17.46 7.83
C ARG A 124 -15.25 17.51 6.74
N PHE A 125 -13.98 17.72 7.11
CA PHE A 125 -12.86 17.71 6.18
C PHE A 125 -12.74 16.36 5.46
N CYS A 126 -12.84 15.24 6.17
CA CYS A 126 -12.83 13.91 5.56
C CYS A 126 -14.02 13.71 4.62
N ALA A 127 -15.23 14.06 5.04
CA ALA A 127 -16.43 13.94 4.23
C ALA A 127 -16.38 14.80 2.94
N ASN A 128 -15.80 15.99 3.03
CA ASN A 128 -15.60 16.88 1.89
C ASN A 128 -14.54 16.37 0.89
N ASN A 129 -13.66 15.45 1.33
CA ASN A 129 -12.51 14.97 0.57
C ASN A 129 -12.42 13.43 0.63
N ALA A 130 -13.56 12.74 0.47
CA ALA A 130 -13.69 11.32 0.79
C ALA A 130 -12.76 10.37 0.01
N ALA A 131 -12.30 10.74 -1.20
CA ALA A 131 -11.30 9.96 -1.92
C ALA A 131 -9.91 10.02 -1.26
N ALA A 132 -9.50 11.21 -0.79
CA ALA A 132 -8.20 11.41 -0.14
C ALA A 132 -8.20 11.04 1.34
N CYS A 133 -9.35 11.18 2.01
CA CYS A 133 -9.53 10.93 3.43
C CYS A 133 -10.71 9.95 3.67
N PRO A 134 -10.63 8.70 3.19
CA PRO A 134 -11.72 7.73 3.34
C PRO A 134 -11.85 7.33 4.81
N LEU A 135 -12.76 7.97 5.55
CA LEU A 135 -12.97 7.71 6.98
C LEU A 135 -13.71 6.38 7.18
N LEU A 136 -13.02 5.42 7.79
CA LEU A 136 -13.52 4.07 8.06
C LEU A 136 -14.24 3.99 9.41
N GLU A 137 -13.60 4.57 10.43
CA GLU A 137 -14.06 4.57 11.81
C GLU A 137 -13.46 5.76 12.56
N PHE A 138 -14.16 6.26 13.57
CA PHE A 138 -13.60 7.18 14.55
C PHE A 138 -14.13 6.81 15.95
N THR A 139 -13.38 7.15 16.98
CA THR A 139 -13.76 6.84 18.37
C THR A 139 -14.51 8.00 19.01
N GLU A 140 -15.33 7.69 20.02
CA GLU A 140 -15.86 8.71 20.93
C GLU A 140 -14.73 9.34 21.76
N PRO A 141 -14.90 10.58 22.28
CA PRO A 141 -13.88 11.24 23.10
C PRO A 141 -13.40 10.38 24.27
N GLY A 142 -12.09 10.26 24.42
CA GLY A 142 -11.42 9.48 25.47
C GLY A 142 -11.36 7.97 25.19
N ILE A 143 -12.10 7.47 24.20
CA ILE A 143 -12.09 6.06 23.80
C ILE A 143 -10.95 5.83 22.81
N PHE A 144 -10.10 4.84 23.13
CA PHE A 144 -8.91 4.49 22.33
C PHE A 144 -9.07 3.15 21.59
N GLU A 145 -10.22 2.48 21.70
CA GLU A 145 -10.50 1.22 21.03
C GLU A 145 -11.21 1.45 19.68
N ALA A 146 -10.74 0.77 18.64
CA ALA A 146 -11.42 0.70 17.35
C ALA A 146 -12.42 -0.47 17.32
N VAL A 147 -13.61 -0.26 17.86
CA VAL A 147 -14.64 -1.31 18.05
C VAL A 147 -15.12 -1.97 16.77
N LYS A 148 -15.07 -1.28 15.61
CA LYS A 148 -15.54 -1.81 14.33
C LYS A 148 -14.42 -2.52 13.56
N LEU A 149 -13.26 -1.88 13.44
CA LEU A 149 -12.13 -2.40 12.67
C LEU A 149 -11.31 -3.43 13.44
N ALA A 150 -11.11 -3.23 14.75
CA ALA A 150 -10.21 -4.07 15.55
C ALA A 150 -10.69 -4.14 17.01
N PRO A 151 -11.76 -4.90 17.31
CA PRO A 151 -12.23 -5.10 18.68
C PRO A 151 -11.10 -5.53 19.63
N GLY A 152 -11.04 -4.94 20.82
CA GLY A 152 -9.99 -5.15 21.82
C GLY A 152 -8.65 -4.45 21.52
N SER A 153 -8.61 -3.59 20.50
CA SER A 153 -7.42 -2.79 20.19
C SER A 153 -7.20 -1.66 21.20
N ASP A 154 -5.94 -1.26 21.34
CA ASP A 154 -5.52 -0.05 22.02
C ASP A 154 -4.72 0.81 21.04
N LEU A 155 -5.39 1.80 20.41
CA LEU A 155 -4.80 2.64 19.37
C LEU A 155 -3.58 3.44 19.82
N ARG A 156 -3.31 3.51 21.13
CA ARG A 156 -2.16 4.21 21.70
C ARG A 156 -0.85 3.41 21.61
N LYS A 157 -0.93 2.10 21.37
CA LYS A 157 0.24 1.20 21.34
C LYS A 157 0.15 0.00 20.39
N ASP A 158 -0.97 -0.21 19.73
CA ASP A 158 -1.17 -1.34 18.81
C ASP A 158 -0.64 -1.09 17.39
N LEU A 159 -0.07 0.08 17.12
CA LEU A 159 0.67 0.36 15.90
C LEU A 159 2.18 0.26 16.18
N PRO A 160 3.00 -0.14 15.19
CA PRO A 160 4.43 -0.29 15.44
C PRO A 160 5.12 1.05 15.69
N LYS A 161 4.63 2.15 15.08
CA LYS A 161 5.22 3.49 15.22
C LYS A 161 4.21 4.63 14.99
N TYR A 162 4.46 5.73 15.69
CA TYR A 162 3.66 6.95 15.71
C TYR A 162 4.54 8.17 15.43
N HIS A 163 3.97 9.17 14.77
CA HIS A 163 4.53 10.52 14.67
C HIS A 163 3.73 11.47 15.55
N VAL A 164 4.43 12.21 16.39
CA VAL A 164 3.85 13.24 17.26
C VAL A 164 4.11 14.60 16.64
N TRP A 165 3.04 15.35 16.41
CA TRP A 165 3.06 16.65 15.77
C TRP A 165 2.65 17.73 16.76
N LYS A 166 3.44 18.80 16.85
CA LYS A 166 3.16 19.98 17.68
C LYS A 166 3.25 21.23 16.83
N HIS A 167 2.18 22.01 16.80
CA HIS A 167 2.08 23.25 16.02
C HIS A 167 2.45 23.08 14.53
N GLY A 168 2.08 21.93 13.95
CA GLY A 168 2.32 21.61 12.53
C GLY A 168 3.72 21.08 12.21
N LEU A 169 4.59 20.91 13.22
CA LEU A 169 5.93 20.34 13.07
C LEU A 169 5.97 18.94 13.67
N MET A 170 6.62 17.99 12.98
CA MET A 170 6.87 16.65 13.53
C MET A 170 7.94 16.80 14.62
N ALA A 171 7.57 16.50 15.87
CA ALA A 171 8.40 16.72 17.05
C ALA A 171 9.19 15.46 17.42
N GLU A 172 8.57 14.29 17.32
CA GLU A 172 9.17 13.02 17.74
C GLU A 172 8.47 11.80 17.11
N GLU A 173 9.19 10.68 17.05
CA GLU A 173 8.67 9.35 16.70
C GLU A 173 8.60 8.48 17.95
N ARG A 174 7.51 7.74 18.13
CA ARG A 174 7.28 6.87 19.30
C ARG A 174 6.71 5.51 18.89
N THR A 175 6.80 4.53 19.78
CA THR A 175 6.14 3.21 19.65
C THR A 175 4.95 3.05 20.60
N ASP A 176 4.80 3.99 21.55
CA ASP A 176 3.71 4.08 22.51
C ASP A 176 3.42 5.56 22.76
N VAL A 177 2.16 5.95 22.72
CA VAL A 177 1.68 7.32 22.93
C VAL A 177 0.66 7.42 24.07
N THR A 178 0.60 6.41 24.94
CA THR A 178 -0.33 6.35 26.07
C THR A 178 -0.18 7.55 27.01
N ASP A 179 1.04 8.03 27.22
CA ASP A 179 1.36 9.18 28.06
C ASP A 179 0.97 10.54 27.45
N LEU A 180 0.74 10.59 26.13
CA LEU A 180 0.30 11.78 25.41
C LEU A 180 -1.23 11.86 25.25
N TRP A 181 -1.93 10.76 25.51
CA TRP A 181 -3.37 10.67 25.38
C TRP A 181 -4.07 11.54 26.42
N GLN A 182 -5.10 12.27 26.00
CA GLN A 182 -5.94 13.11 26.87
C GLN A 182 -7.38 12.58 26.83
N ASP A 183 -8.14 12.79 27.90
CA ASP A 183 -9.50 12.26 28.05
C ASP A 183 -10.50 12.80 27.02
N ASP A 184 -10.15 13.87 26.31
CA ASP A 184 -10.95 14.45 25.23
C ASP A 184 -10.45 14.08 23.83
N MET A 185 -9.38 13.29 23.68
CA MET A 185 -8.87 12.90 22.37
C MET A 185 -9.80 11.92 21.66
N GLN A 186 -9.85 12.03 20.34
CA GLN A 186 -10.53 11.09 19.46
C GLN A 186 -9.54 10.57 18.43
N ALA A 187 -9.69 9.29 18.08
CA ALA A 187 -8.94 8.65 17.03
C ALA A 187 -9.79 8.51 15.76
N PHE A 188 -9.15 8.65 14.60
CA PHE A 188 -9.73 8.54 13.28
C PHE A 188 -8.91 7.53 12.48
N LEU A 189 -9.60 6.54 11.94
CA LEU A 189 -9.03 5.49 11.10
C LEU A 189 -9.46 5.72 9.66
N LEU A 190 -8.47 5.91 8.80
CA LEU A 190 -8.67 6.20 7.39
C LEU A 190 -8.18 5.04 6.53
N GLY A 191 -8.86 4.78 5.42
CA GLY A 191 -8.48 3.75 4.47
C GLY A 191 -7.09 3.98 3.85
N CYS A 192 -6.53 2.90 3.32
CA CYS A 192 -5.20 2.85 2.74
C CYS A 192 -5.22 2.14 1.38
N SER A 193 -4.37 2.55 0.44
CA SER A 193 -4.25 1.92 -0.88
C SER A 193 -3.71 0.48 -0.83
N PHE A 194 -3.07 0.06 0.26
CA PHE A 194 -2.48 -1.28 0.36
C PHE A 194 -3.52 -2.39 0.21
N THR A 195 -4.79 -2.11 0.54
CA THR A 195 -5.93 -3.03 0.42
C THR A 195 -6.08 -3.67 -0.96
N TRP A 196 -5.79 -2.95 -2.05
CA TRP A 196 -6.00 -3.46 -3.41
C TRP A 196 -4.72 -3.88 -4.14
N GLU A 197 -3.54 -3.72 -3.53
CA GLU A 197 -2.27 -4.11 -4.16
C GLU A 197 -2.14 -5.63 -4.30
N ASP A 198 -2.58 -6.37 -3.27
CA ASP A 198 -2.66 -7.83 -3.30
C ASP A 198 -3.57 -8.33 -4.42
N LEU A 199 -4.72 -7.65 -4.62
CA LEU A 199 -5.69 -8.00 -5.65
C LEU A 199 -5.14 -7.75 -7.05
N LEU A 200 -4.50 -6.61 -7.25
CA LEU A 200 -3.82 -6.32 -8.51
C LEU A 200 -2.71 -7.33 -8.77
N GLY A 201 -1.99 -7.76 -7.74
CA GLY A 201 -1.01 -8.84 -7.82
C GLY A 201 -1.59 -10.16 -8.32
N ALA A 202 -2.74 -10.56 -7.79
CA ALA A 202 -3.43 -11.79 -8.17
C ALA A 202 -3.88 -11.83 -9.64
N VAL A 203 -4.02 -10.67 -10.28
CA VAL A 203 -4.42 -10.54 -11.70
C VAL A 203 -3.31 -10.08 -12.64
N GLN A 204 -2.04 -10.21 -12.21
CA GLN A 204 -0.84 -9.83 -12.97
C GLN A 204 -0.73 -8.33 -13.26
N LEU A 205 -1.31 -7.49 -12.40
CA LEU A 205 -1.24 -6.02 -12.44
C LEU A 205 -0.46 -5.45 -11.24
N THR A 206 0.46 -6.25 -10.69
CA THR A 206 1.27 -5.88 -9.52
C THR A 206 1.88 -4.49 -9.70
N PRO A 207 1.66 -3.55 -8.76
CA PRO A 207 2.28 -2.23 -8.82
C PRO A 207 3.81 -2.29 -8.90
N ARG A 208 4.41 -1.38 -9.69
CA ARG A 208 5.87 -1.33 -9.88
C ARG A 208 6.66 -1.25 -8.58
N HIS A 209 6.21 -0.45 -7.61
CA HIS A 209 6.94 -0.30 -6.34
C HIS A 209 7.01 -1.61 -5.55
N VAL A 210 5.97 -2.46 -5.62
CA VAL A 210 5.97 -3.79 -5.01
C VAL A 210 6.99 -4.69 -5.72
N GLN A 211 6.99 -4.67 -7.06
CA GLN A 211 7.96 -5.44 -7.85
C GLN A 211 9.42 -5.03 -7.58
N GLU A 212 9.66 -3.74 -7.32
CA GLU A 212 10.98 -3.18 -7.04
C GLU A 212 11.34 -3.15 -5.54
N ASN A 213 10.46 -3.62 -4.66
CA ASN A 213 10.61 -3.54 -3.21
C ASN A 213 10.92 -2.11 -2.71
N ARG A 214 10.09 -1.15 -3.14
CA ARG A 214 10.21 0.28 -2.83
C ARG A 214 8.95 0.82 -2.19
N ASN A 215 9.08 1.87 -1.39
CA ASN A 215 7.93 2.64 -0.95
C ASN A 215 7.32 3.40 -2.13
N VAL A 216 5.99 3.33 -2.27
CA VAL A 216 5.26 3.97 -3.37
C VAL A 216 5.63 5.45 -3.51
N PRO A 217 5.90 5.95 -4.73
CA PRO A 217 6.18 7.37 -4.94
C PRO A 217 4.90 8.17 -4.78
N MET A 218 4.99 9.26 -4.01
CA MET A 218 3.89 10.16 -3.73
C MET A 218 4.29 11.60 -4.02
N PHE A 219 3.32 12.39 -4.48
CA PHE A 219 3.53 13.72 -5.01
C PHE A 219 2.52 14.71 -4.44
N ASN A 220 3.00 15.91 -4.11
CA ASN A 220 2.17 17.07 -3.87
C ASN A 220 1.57 17.52 -5.20
N THR A 221 0.26 17.79 -5.19
CA THR A 221 -0.45 18.29 -6.39
C THR A 221 -0.88 19.74 -6.22
N ASN A 222 -1.38 20.33 -7.30
CA ASN A 222 -2.10 21.61 -7.27
C ASN A 222 -3.63 21.44 -7.04
N ILE A 223 -4.12 20.21 -6.82
CA ILE A 223 -5.55 19.94 -6.56
C ILE A 223 -5.91 20.44 -5.17
N LYS A 224 -6.78 21.43 -5.08
CA LYS A 224 -7.21 22.01 -3.80
C LYS A 224 -8.19 21.09 -3.08
N LEU A 225 -7.99 20.93 -1.77
CA LEU A 225 -8.94 20.24 -0.91
C LEU A 225 -10.06 21.18 -0.48
N LYS A 226 -11.27 20.64 -0.30
CA LYS A 226 -12.39 21.35 0.30
C LYS A 226 -12.19 21.42 1.82
N GLY A 227 -11.63 22.54 2.29
CA GLY A 227 -11.27 22.74 3.69
C GLY A 227 -12.45 22.66 4.67
N ALA A 228 -12.16 22.45 5.95
CA ALA A 228 -13.12 22.57 7.06
C ALA A 228 -12.38 22.95 8.35
N GLY A 229 -12.84 24.01 9.01
CA GLY A 229 -12.15 24.58 10.17
C GLY A 229 -10.68 24.89 9.86
N PRO A 230 -9.72 24.44 10.69
CA PRO A 230 -8.30 24.69 10.44
C PRO A 230 -7.70 23.76 9.37
N PHE A 231 -8.42 22.74 8.90
CA PHE A 231 -7.90 21.75 7.96
C PHE A 231 -8.07 22.22 6.52
N GLN A 232 -6.93 22.40 5.84
CA GLN A 232 -6.87 22.85 4.45
C GLN A 232 -5.56 22.40 3.80
N GLY A 233 -5.50 22.44 2.47
CA GLY A 233 -4.28 22.12 1.73
C GLY A 233 -4.55 21.64 0.32
N HIS A 234 -3.57 20.93 -0.22
CA HIS A 234 -3.66 20.28 -1.53
C HIS A 234 -3.58 18.77 -1.38
N MET A 235 -4.21 18.06 -2.31
CA MET A 235 -4.20 16.60 -2.34
C MET A 235 -2.78 16.09 -2.57
N VAL A 236 -2.42 15.02 -1.86
CA VAL A 236 -1.24 14.21 -2.16
C VAL A 236 -1.71 12.97 -2.91
N VAL A 237 -1.03 12.65 -4.01
CA VAL A 237 -1.33 11.46 -4.82
C VAL A 237 -0.18 10.46 -4.75
N SER A 238 -0.50 9.18 -4.85
CA SER A 238 0.46 8.10 -5.09
C SER A 238 0.45 7.72 -6.58
N MET A 239 1.61 7.40 -7.14
CA MET A 239 1.74 7.09 -8.57
C MET A 239 2.15 5.64 -8.80
N ARG A 240 1.51 4.96 -9.76
CA ARG A 240 1.89 3.63 -10.24
C ARG A 240 1.86 3.65 -11.78
N PRO A 241 2.94 3.23 -12.47
CA PRO A 241 2.93 3.15 -13.92
C PRO A 241 2.22 1.87 -14.40
N TYR A 242 1.47 1.99 -15.49
CA TYR A 242 0.76 0.88 -16.15
C TYR A 242 0.79 1.03 -17.67
N LYS A 243 0.62 -0.06 -18.43
CA LYS A 243 0.43 0.05 -19.88
C LYS A 243 -0.95 0.63 -20.18
N PRO A 244 -1.13 1.41 -21.27
CA PRO A 244 -2.42 1.98 -21.64
C PRO A 244 -3.59 0.97 -21.68
N GLY A 245 -3.33 -0.26 -22.16
CA GLY A 245 -4.34 -1.33 -22.22
C GLY A 245 -4.74 -1.91 -20.85
N GLU A 246 -3.96 -1.66 -19.80
CA GLU A 246 -4.20 -2.16 -18.43
C GLU A 246 -4.97 -1.14 -17.58
N VAL A 247 -4.85 0.16 -17.88
CA VAL A 247 -5.36 1.27 -17.06
C VAL A 247 -6.85 1.13 -16.75
N GLY A 248 -7.68 0.79 -17.75
CA GLY A 248 -9.13 0.64 -17.55
C GLY A 248 -9.44 -0.43 -16.50
N ARG A 249 -8.79 -1.59 -16.60
CA ARG A 249 -8.96 -2.69 -15.66
C ARG A 249 -8.48 -2.34 -14.25
N VAL A 250 -7.35 -1.65 -14.13
CA VAL A 250 -6.86 -1.17 -12.81
C VAL A 250 -7.85 -0.16 -12.21
N ALA A 251 -8.38 0.77 -13.02
CA ALA A 251 -9.34 1.76 -12.57
C ALA A 251 -10.66 1.12 -12.10
N ASP A 252 -11.11 0.05 -12.76
CA ASP A 252 -12.32 -0.66 -12.38
C ASP A 252 -12.12 -1.46 -11.09
N ILE A 253 -11.02 -2.21 -10.96
CA ILE A 253 -10.69 -2.96 -9.73
C ILE A 253 -10.57 -1.99 -8.54
N THR A 254 -9.77 -0.93 -8.68
CA THR A 254 -9.58 0.04 -7.58
C THR A 254 -10.88 0.82 -7.28
N GLY A 255 -11.72 1.04 -8.29
CA GLY A 255 -13.02 1.69 -8.15
C GLY A 255 -14.04 0.94 -7.29
N GLU A 256 -13.91 -0.37 -7.13
CA GLU A 256 -14.76 -1.16 -6.21
C GLU A 256 -14.48 -0.85 -4.73
N TYR A 257 -13.38 -0.15 -4.42
CA TYR A 257 -12.94 0.13 -3.05
C TYR A 257 -12.86 1.64 -2.77
N PRO A 258 -13.99 2.37 -2.76
CA PRO A 258 -13.99 3.81 -2.40
C PRO A 258 -13.49 4.07 -0.98
N ALA A 259 -13.62 3.08 -0.08
CA ALA A 259 -13.05 3.09 1.27
C ALA A 259 -11.52 2.92 1.30
N ALA A 260 -10.88 2.63 0.17
CA ALA A 260 -9.42 2.53 0.00
C ALA A 260 -8.96 3.43 -1.18
N HIS A 261 -9.41 4.69 -1.15
CA HIS A 261 -9.20 5.74 -2.16
C HIS A 261 -10.00 5.62 -3.45
N GLY A 262 -10.34 4.43 -3.92
CA GLY A 262 -11.21 4.24 -5.09
C GLY A 262 -10.49 4.41 -6.43
N ARG A 263 -11.20 4.96 -7.43
CA ARG A 263 -10.69 5.14 -8.80
C ARG A 263 -9.51 6.15 -8.85
N PRO A 264 -8.67 6.11 -9.90
CA PRO A 264 -7.62 7.11 -10.11
C PRO A 264 -8.16 8.55 -10.14
N VAL A 265 -7.35 9.46 -9.61
CA VAL A 265 -7.55 10.92 -9.64
C VAL A 265 -7.11 11.50 -10.99
N GLN A 266 -6.04 10.95 -11.55
CA GLN A 266 -5.44 11.40 -12.81
C GLN A 266 -4.79 10.20 -13.53
N ILE A 267 -4.89 10.17 -14.85
CA ILE A 267 -4.27 9.17 -15.73
C ILE A 267 -3.46 9.94 -16.77
N GLY A 268 -2.16 9.64 -16.88
CA GLY A 268 -1.25 10.40 -17.74
C GLY A 268 -1.14 11.87 -17.32
N GLU A 269 -0.58 12.71 -18.19
CA GLU A 269 -0.44 14.17 -18.02
C GLU A 269 -0.13 14.64 -16.58
N PRO A 270 1.02 14.28 -15.98
CA PRO A 270 1.36 14.66 -14.60
C PRO A 270 1.31 16.18 -14.36
N ALA A 271 1.66 16.97 -15.37
CA ALA A 271 1.64 18.43 -15.31
C ALA A 271 0.22 18.99 -15.07
N ALA A 272 -0.83 18.29 -15.49
CA ALA A 272 -2.22 18.70 -15.26
C ALA A 272 -2.57 18.77 -13.76
N ILE A 273 -1.85 18.02 -12.92
CA ILE A 273 -1.98 18.02 -11.46
C ILE A 273 -0.76 18.65 -10.76
N GLY A 274 0.05 19.41 -11.50
CA GLY A 274 1.20 20.15 -10.96
C GLY A 274 2.48 19.34 -10.76
N ILE A 275 2.56 18.12 -11.30
CA ILE A 275 3.76 17.27 -11.19
C ILE A 275 4.63 17.46 -12.42
N ASN A 276 5.81 18.06 -12.23
CA ASN A 276 6.76 18.35 -13.33
C ASN A 276 7.63 17.15 -13.71
N ASP A 277 8.04 16.33 -12.74
CA ASP A 277 8.87 15.14 -12.96
C ASP A 277 8.45 14.00 -12.04
N VAL A 278 7.98 12.90 -12.63
CA VAL A 278 7.55 11.69 -11.92
C VAL A 278 8.70 10.87 -11.33
N ARG A 279 9.95 11.24 -11.61
CA ARG A 279 11.16 10.59 -11.06
C ARG A 279 11.63 11.23 -9.75
N THR A 280 11.05 12.36 -9.38
CA THR A 280 11.41 13.11 -8.16
C THR A 280 10.18 13.20 -7.25
N PRO A 281 9.81 12.12 -6.55
CA PRO A 281 8.67 12.16 -5.65
C PRO A 281 8.95 13.01 -4.41
N ASP A 282 7.91 13.69 -3.92
CA ASP A 282 7.95 14.42 -2.65
C ASP A 282 8.08 13.49 -1.44
N TYR A 283 7.51 12.28 -1.56
CA TYR A 283 7.58 11.24 -0.53
C TYR A 283 7.76 9.84 -1.14
N GLY A 284 8.33 8.91 -0.38
CA GLY A 284 8.59 7.56 -0.85
C GLY A 284 9.81 7.48 -1.75
N GLN A 285 9.81 6.55 -2.69
CA GLN A 285 10.95 6.28 -3.57
C GLN A 285 10.50 6.27 -5.04
N SER A 286 11.30 6.86 -5.93
CA SER A 286 11.05 6.80 -7.36
C SER A 286 10.98 5.35 -7.83
N VAL A 287 10.20 5.07 -8.86
CA VAL A 287 10.11 3.75 -9.50
C VAL A 287 10.42 3.85 -10.99
N THR A 288 10.74 2.73 -11.63
CA THR A 288 10.94 2.69 -13.07
C THR A 288 9.60 2.86 -13.79
N VAL A 289 9.50 3.87 -14.65
CA VAL A 289 8.42 3.99 -15.65
C VAL A 289 9.02 3.50 -16.97
N GLN A 290 8.55 2.35 -17.47
CA GLN A 290 9.07 1.75 -18.69
C GLN A 290 8.53 2.46 -19.93
N GLU A 291 9.24 2.29 -21.06
CA GLU A 291 8.78 2.79 -22.35
C GLU A 291 7.36 2.28 -22.65
N GLY A 292 6.47 3.19 -23.03
CA GLY A 292 5.06 2.89 -23.30
C GLY A 292 4.16 2.73 -22.07
N GLU A 293 4.67 2.89 -20.85
CA GLU A 293 3.84 2.98 -19.64
C GLU A 293 3.37 4.42 -19.40
N VAL A 294 2.18 4.56 -18.82
CA VAL A 294 1.61 5.83 -18.40
C VAL A 294 1.53 5.90 -16.87
N PRO A 295 1.88 7.04 -16.26
CA PRO A 295 1.72 7.21 -14.82
C PRO A 295 0.23 7.36 -14.49
N VAL A 296 -0.23 6.60 -13.49
CA VAL A 296 -1.60 6.68 -12.98
C VAL A 296 -1.55 7.08 -11.50
N PHE A 297 -2.40 8.01 -11.11
CA PHE A 297 -2.36 8.68 -9.82
C PHE A 297 -3.63 8.39 -9.01
N TRP A 298 -3.47 7.99 -7.75
CA TRP A 298 -4.55 7.81 -6.78
C TRP A 298 -4.38 8.76 -5.62
N ALA A 299 -5.49 9.20 -5.03
CA ALA A 299 -5.42 9.92 -3.76
C ALA A 299 -4.70 9.07 -2.71
N CYS A 300 -3.98 9.71 -1.79
CA CYS A 300 -3.12 9.03 -0.83
C CYS A 300 -3.43 9.43 0.60
N GLY A 301 -3.34 8.46 1.52
CA GLY A 301 -3.48 8.63 2.98
C GLY A 301 -2.44 9.55 3.65
N VAL A 302 -1.47 10.08 2.89
CA VAL A 302 -0.58 11.17 3.32
C VAL A 302 -1.27 12.55 3.21
N THR A 303 -2.36 12.66 2.45
CA THR A 303 -3.13 13.92 2.33
C THR A 303 -3.60 14.49 3.68
N PRO A 304 -4.17 13.69 4.60
CA PRO A 304 -4.46 14.13 5.97
C PRO A 304 -3.24 14.74 6.66
N GLN A 305 -2.04 14.16 6.51
CA GLN A 305 -0.83 14.69 7.16
C GLN A 305 -0.49 16.11 6.65
N ASN A 306 -0.70 16.39 5.36
CA ASN A 306 -0.55 17.73 4.80
C ASN A 306 -1.56 18.71 5.42
N ALA A 307 -2.83 18.29 5.53
CA ALA A 307 -3.86 19.11 6.17
C ALA A 307 -3.57 19.38 7.66
N LEU A 308 -3.07 18.37 8.38
CA LEU A 308 -2.69 18.47 9.80
C LEU A 308 -1.50 19.43 10.01
N ARG A 309 -0.49 19.39 9.12
CA ARG A 309 0.63 20.35 9.14
C ARG A 309 0.15 21.79 9.01
N ASN A 310 -0.78 22.04 8.08
CA ASN A 310 -1.31 23.38 7.84
C ASN A 310 -2.21 23.88 8.99
N ALA A 311 -2.91 22.96 9.65
CA ALA A 311 -3.82 23.27 10.74
C ALA A 311 -3.09 23.72 12.03
N LYS A 312 -1.81 23.35 12.19
CA LYS A 312 -0.92 23.78 13.29
C LYS A 312 -1.52 23.58 14.69
N LEU A 313 -2.24 22.49 14.88
CA LEU A 313 -2.83 22.12 16.17
C LEU A 313 -1.75 21.98 17.26
N PRO A 314 -2.07 22.25 18.54
CA PRO A 314 -1.11 22.12 19.63
C PRO A 314 -0.51 20.71 19.75
N LEU A 315 -1.33 19.68 19.52
CA LEU A 315 -0.92 18.28 19.55
C LEU A 315 -1.80 17.47 18.60
N VAL A 316 -1.15 16.67 17.75
CA VAL A 316 -1.77 15.63 16.92
C VAL A 316 -0.84 14.43 16.91
N ILE A 317 -1.39 13.22 16.94
CA ILE A 317 -0.61 12.00 16.79
C ILE A 317 -1.10 11.28 15.54
N THR A 318 -0.18 10.78 14.72
CA THR A 318 -0.51 9.93 13.58
C THR A 318 0.27 8.64 13.65
N HIS A 319 -0.11 7.65 12.85
CA HIS A 319 0.83 6.59 12.50
C HIS A 319 2.06 7.17 11.77
N ALA A 320 3.21 6.49 11.88
CA ALA A 320 4.35 6.74 10.99
C ALA A 320 4.09 6.09 9.62
N PRO A 321 4.54 6.68 8.49
CA PRO A 321 4.36 6.09 7.17
C PRO A 321 4.85 4.63 7.12
N GLY A 322 4.02 3.73 6.59
CA GLY A 322 4.29 2.29 6.52
C GLY A 322 4.06 1.51 7.82
N HIS A 323 3.61 2.15 8.90
CA HIS A 323 3.38 1.53 10.22
C HIS A 323 1.90 1.69 10.62
N MET A 324 0.99 1.12 9.83
CA MET A 324 -0.45 1.30 9.97
C MET A 324 -1.05 0.41 11.08
N LEU A 325 -2.30 0.70 11.46
CA LEU A 325 -3.10 -0.27 12.22
C LEU A 325 -3.52 -1.39 11.28
N VAL A 326 -3.28 -2.64 11.66
CA VAL A 326 -3.80 -3.80 10.95
C VAL A 326 -5.07 -4.28 11.65
N ALA A 327 -6.19 -4.16 10.96
CA ALA A 327 -7.54 -4.42 11.44
C ALA A 327 -7.91 -5.91 11.34
N ASP A 328 -8.95 -6.34 12.06
CA ASP A 328 -9.51 -7.69 11.92
C ASP A 328 -10.42 -7.80 10.70
N THR A 329 -10.95 -6.68 10.22
CA THR A 329 -11.73 -6.60 8.97
C THR A 329 -10.90 -7.05 7.76
N LEU A 330 -11.49 -7.87 6.90
CA LEU A 330 -10.87 -8.31 5.66
C LEU A 330 -11.02 -7.27 4.54
N ASN A 331 -10.05 -7.23 3.63
CA ASN A 331 -10.05 -6.32 2.47
C ASN A 331 -11.34 -6.48 1.63
N GLU A 332 -11.83 -7.71 1.45
CA GLU A 332 -13.07 -7.97 0.70
C GLU A 332 -14.31 -7.30 1.29
N GLU A 333 -14.36 -7.14 2.61
CA GLU A 333 -15.50 -6.50 3.28
C GLU A 333 -15.58 -5.00 2.94
N LEU A 334 -14.45 -4.34 2.68
CA LEU A 334 -14.40 -2.91 2.35
C LEU A 334 -15.15 -2.54 1.07
N LYS A 335 -15.36 -3.48 0.13
CA LYS A 335 -16.18 -3.23 -1.08
C LYS A 335 -17.58 -2.71 -0.74
N SER A 336 -18.14 -3.26 0.34
CA SER A 336 -19.49 -2.92 0.78
C SER A 336 -19.53 -1.63 1.60
N TRP A 337 -18.38 -1.15 2.08
CA TRP A 337 -18.33 0.02 2.94
C TRP A 337 -18.65 1.29 2.15
N ARG A 338 -19.28 2.23 2.84
CA ARG A 338 -19.52 3.58 2.35
C ARG A 338 -18.74 4.51 3.25
N VAL A 339 -17.94 5.37 2.64
CA VAL A 339 -17.26 6.45 3.36
C VAL A 339 -18.22 7.62 3.54
N PRO A 340 -18.14 8.38 4.65
CA PRO A 340 -18.94 9.58 4.83
C PRO A 340 -18.69 10.61 3.70
N GLY A 341 -19.75 11.32 3.30
CA GLY A 341 -19.69 12.36 2.28
C GLY A 341 -19.94 11.87 0.85
N VAL A 342 -19.68 12.74 -0.13
CA VAL A 342 -19.77 12.41 -1.56
C VAL A 342 -18.37 12.05 -2.04
N TRP A 343 -18.19 10.80 -2.50
CA TRP A 343 -16.91 10.40 -3.08
C TRP A 343 -16.71 11.12 -4.41
N SER A 344 -15.61 11.87 -4.51
CA SER A 344 -15.14 12.47 -5.76
C SER A 344 -13.63 12.31 -5.86
N ALA A 345 -13.16 11.85 -7.01
CA ALA A 345 -11.74 11.73 -7.32
C ALA A 345 -11.06 13.12 -7.32
N ARG A 346 -11.79 14.16 -7.77
CA ARG A 346 -11.32 15.54 -7.83
C ARG A 346 -12.30 16.48 -7.12
N PRO A 347 -12.03 16.84 -5.85
CA PRO A 347 -12.93 17.71 -5.10
C PRO A 347 -12.96 19.14 -5.66
N ASP A 348 -11.99 19.55 -6.47
CA ASP A 348 -11.91 20.86 -7.11
C ASP A 348 -12.63 20.96 -8.46
N ALA A 349 -13.14 19.84 -8.99
CA ALA A 349 -13.81 19.79 -10.29
C ALA A 349 -15.32 20.05 -10.23
N GLU A 350 -15.87 20.35 -9.04
CA GLU A 350 -17.29 20.64 -8.79
C GLU A 350 -17.58 22.14 -8.61
#